data_AF-A0A7S2GLQ1-F1
#
_entry.id   AF-A0A7S2GLQ1-F1
#
_cell.length_a   1.000
_cell.length_b   1.000
_cell.length_c   1.000
_cell.angle_alpha   90.00
_cell.angle_beta   90.00
_cell.angle_gamma   90.00
#
_symmetry.space_group_name_H-M   'P 1'
#
loop_
_entity.id
_entity.type
_entity.pdbx_description
1 polymer ?
#
loop_
_entity_poly.entity_id
_entity_poly.type
_entity_poly.pdbx_seq_one_letter_code
_entity_poly.pdbx_strand_id
1 'polypeptide(L)'
;GALHAVYWLMRLDMDGKQGFCFGYDDEWVIQPVLEMPCFEDIKTKRFGSMTAQEKKVNFFHAFPWVECNKLLTSAGLLKAGPTTQGRDAPCVGRDRLKAMLVLTAIHDVMKNEALCPVVQANHGPFCNYREGQVIRDHDIALDYVLSYFGGIFPSYDGLDQDSQRLVKFTQGKMGFNNGWLVQ
;
A
#
# COMPACT_ATOMS: atom_id res chain seq x y z
N GLY A 1 -1.99 -3.28 -8.53
CA GLY A 1 -2.83 -2.67 -7.50
C GLY A 1 -2.02 -1.82 -6.53
N ALA A 2 -1.29 -2.44 -5.59
CA ALA A 2 -0.65 -1.73 -4.48
C ALA A 2 0.39 -0.67 -4.91
N LEU A 3 1.31 -0.99 -5.83
CA LEU A 3 2.32 -0.04 -6.31
C LEU A 3 1.69 1.16 -7.05
N HIS A 4 0.62 0.90 -7.81
CA HIS A 4 -0.18 1.92 -8.47
C HIS A 4 -0.85 2.84 -7.44
N ALA A 5 -1.45 2.27 -6.38
CA ALA A 5 -2.03 3.06 -5.30
C ALA A 5 -0.98 3.95 -4.63
N VAL A 6 0.18 3.38 -4.28
CA VAL A 6 1.30 4.12 -3.68
C VAL A 6 1.75 5.27 -4.57
N TYR A 7 1.89 5.06 -5.88
CA TYR A 7 2.31 6.10 -6.82
C TYR A 7 1.43 7.36 -6.72
N TRP A 8 0.12 7.18 -6.78
CA TRP A 8 -0.83 8.30 -6.70
C TRP A 8 -0.94 8.90 -5.30
N LEU A 9 -0.87 8.08 -4.24
CA LEU A 9 -0.86 8.56 -2.85
C LEU A 9 0.41 9.37 -2.52
N MET A 10 1.50 9.20 -3.27
CA MET A 10 2.70 10.04 -3.11
C MET A 10 2.60 11.40 -3.83
N ARG A 11 1.48 11.68 -4.52
CA ARG A 11 1.24 12.90 -5.32
C ARG A 11 0.00 13.67 -4.86
N LEU A 12 -0.45 13.46 -3.62
CA LEU A 12 -1.73 14.04 -3.13
C LEU A 12 -1.80 15.57 -3.17
N ASP A 13 -0.66 16.25 -3.17
CA ASP A 13 -0.50 17.71 -3.29
C ASP A 13 -0.56 18.21 -4.74
N MET A 14 -0.37 17.32 -5.70
CA MET A 14 -0.43 17.58 -7.13
C MET A 14 -1.77 17.06 -7.69
N ASP A 15 -1.68 16.03 -8.52
CA ASP A 15 -2.77 15.41 -9.27
C ASP A 15 -3.12 14.01 -8.72
N GLY A 16 -2.47 13.60 -7.62
CA GLY A 16 -2.57 12.28 -7.03
C GLY A 16 -4.00 11.86 -6.75
N LYS A 17 -4.81 12.76 -6.18
CA LYS A 17 -6.22 12.50 -5.88
C LYS A 17 -7.02 12.20 -7.15
N GLN A 18 -6.77 12.95 -8.22
CA GLN A 18 -7.51 12.84 -9.48
C GLN A 18 -7.10 11.57 -10.21
N GLY A 19 -5.79 11.33 -10.38
CA GLY A 19 -5.28 10.10 -11.01
C GLY A 19 -5.69 8.85 -10.23
N PHE A 20 -5.75 8.93 -8.89
CA PHE A 20 -6.22 7.84 -8.04
C PHE A 20 -7.69 7.50 -8.27
N CYS A 21 -8.57 8.50 -8.37
CA CYS A 21 -10.02 8.29 -8.41
C CYS A 21 -10.55 8.05 -9.82
N PHE A 22 -10.04 8.80 -10.80
CA PHE A 22 -10.61 8.85 -12.15
C PHE A 22 -9.82 8.01 -13.13
N GLY A 23 -8.52 7.82 -12.90
CA GLY A 23 -7.61 7.11 -13.79
C GLY A 23 -6.97 8.02 -14.82
N TYR A 24 -6.33 7.41 -15.81
CA TYR A 24 -5.52 8.04 -16.84
C TYR A 24 -5.59 7.23 -18.15
N ASP A 25 -5.20 7.83 -19.26
CA ASP A 25 -5.08 7.18 -20.57
C ASP A 25 -3.70 6.54 -20.80
N ASP A 26 -3.48 5.96 -21.98
CA ASP A 26 -2.22 5.26 -22.30
C ASP A 26 -1.00 6.21 -22.31
N GLU A 27 -1.25 7.51 -22.51
CA GLU A 27 -0.29 8.60 -22.47
C GLU A 27 -0.05 9.17 -21.06
N TRP A 28 -0.65 8.56 -20.02
CA TRP A 28 -0.58 9.02 -18.63
C TRP A 28 -1.22 10.39 -18.38
N VAL A 29 -2.15 10.79 -19.23
CA VAL A 29 -2.96 11.99 -19.02
C VAL A 29 -4.16 11.64 -18.14
N ILE A 30 -4.32 12.40 -17.06
CA ILE A 30 -5.39 12.17 -16.08
C ILE A 30 -6.73 12.59 -16.66
N GLN A 31 -7.75 11.77 -16.43
CA GLN A 31 -9.10 12.06 -16.91
C GLN A 31 -9.64 13.36 -16.27
N PRO A 32 -10.18 14.29 -17.08
CA PRO A 32 -10.63 15.58 -16.58
C PRO A 32 -11.87 15.44 -15.68
N VAL A 33 -11.86 16.16 -14.56
CA VAL A 33 -12.99 16.20 -13.61
C VAL A 33 -14.25 16.82 -14.23
N LEU A 34 -14.10 17.64 -15.27
CA LEU A 34 -15.21 18.35 -15.94
C LEU A 34 -16.21 17.42 -16.63
N GLU A 35 -15.81 16.19 -16.94
CA GLU A 35 -16.67 15.18 -17.56
C GLU A 35 -17.42 14.32 -16.53
N MET A 36 -17.25 14.60 -15.23
CA MET A 36 -17.81 13.81 -14.15
C MET A 36 -19.16 14.35 -13.64
N PRO A 37 -20.04 13.49 -13.09
CA PRO A 37 -21.28 13.92 -12.43
C PRO A 37 -21.05 14.98 -11.35
N CYS A 38 -21.98 15.92 -11.22
CA CYS A 38 -21.91 16.94 -10.16
C CYS A 38 -22.00 16.30 -8.77
N PHE A 39 -21.07 16.65 -7.87
CA PHE A 39 -21.04 16.09 -6.52
C PHE A 39 -22.32 16.40 -5.73
N GLU A 40 -22.89 17.59 -5.91
CA GLU A 40 -24.12 18.03 -5.21
C GLU A 40 -25.33 17.15 -5.54
N ASP A 41 -25.40 16.64 -6.78
CA ASP A 41 -26.49 15.77 -7.24
C ASP A 41 -26.39 14.35 -6.68
N ILE A 42 -25.20 13.94 -6.23
CA ILE A 42 -24.92 12.56 -5.82
C ILE A 42 -24.69 12.40 -4.32
N LYS A 43 -24.36 13.47 -3.58
CA LYS A 43 -24.02 13.39 -2.15
C LYS A 43 -25.13 12.79 -1.27
N THR A 44 -26.39 12.84 -1.73
CA THR A 44 -27.55 12.29 -1.02
C THR A 44 -27.95 10.89 -1.49
N LYS A 45 -27.37 10.39 -2.59
CA LYS A 45 -27.66 9.06 -3.10
C LYS A 45 -27.10 8.00 -2.16
N ARG A 46 -27.76 6.84 -2.10
CA ARG A 46 -27.21 5.68 -1.39
C ARG A 46 -26.08 5.09 -2.23
N PHE A 47 -24.98 4.69 -1.61
CA PHE A 47 -23.82 4.13 -2.31
C PHE A 47 -24.18 2.97 -3.26
N GLY A 48 -25.11 2.10 -2.85
CA GLY A 48 -25.55 0.96 -3.66
C GLY A 48 -26.33 1.34 -4.93
N SER A 49 -26.89 2.55 -5.01
CA SER A 49 -27.60 3.05 -6.19
C SER A 49 -26.74 3.96 -7.09
N MET A 50 -25.48 4.20 -6.72
CA MET A 50 -24.57 5.03 -7.51
C MET A 50 -23.99 4.23 -8.69
N THR A 51 -23.85 4.88 -9.84
CA THR A 51 -23.05 4.35 -10.96
C THR A 51 -21.57 4.30 -10.59
N ALA A 52 -20.74 3.64 -11.43
CA ALA A 52 -19.30 3.58 -11.18
C ALA A 52 -18.65 4.98 -11.14
N GLN A 53 -19.02 5.86 -12.06
CA GLN A 53 -18.55 7.25 -12.13
C GLN A 53 -19.01 8.05 -10.90
N GLU A 54 -20.26 7.88 -10.47
CA GLU A 54 -20.76 8.54 -9.26
C GLU A 54 -20.02 8.08 -8.00
N LYS A 55 -19.67 6.79 -7.90
CA LYS A 55 -18.86 6.28 -6.79
C LYS A 55 -17.48 6.91 -6.76
N LYS A 56 -16.83 7.08 -7.92
CA LYS A 56 -15.52 7.75 -8.04
C LYS A 56 -15.59 9.21 -7.58
N VAL A 57 -16.59 9.97 -8.00
CA VAL A 57 -16.80 11.36 -7.56
C VAL A 57 -17.11 11.41 -6.06
N ASN A 58 -17.99 10.53 -5.58
CA ASN A 58 -18.30 10.46 -4.15
C ASN A 58 -17.06 10.15 -3.31
N PHE A 59 -16.22 9.21 -3.74
CA PHE A 59 -14.95 8.92 -3.09
C PHE A 59 -13.99 10.12 -3.14
N PHE A 60 -13.81 10.76 -4.29
CA PHE A 60 -12.95 11.92 -4.46
C PHE A 60 -13.30 13.06 -3.49
N HIS A 61 -14.59 13.29 -3.21
CA HIS A 61 -15.02 14.35 -2.29
C HIS A 61 -15.14 13.91 -0.83
N ALA A 62 -15.59 12.68 -0.57
CA ALA A 62 -15.85 12.21 0.80
C ALA A 62 -14.62 11.60 1.48
N PHE A 63 -13.62 11.17 0.72
CA PHE A 63 -12.42 10.56 1.30
C PHE A 63 -11.62 11.59 2.10
N PRO A 64 -11.16 11.26 3.32
CA PRO A 64 -10.46 12.20 4.20
C PRO A 64 -9.01 12.40 3.76
N TRP A 65 -8.79 13.06 2.62
CA TRP A 65 -7.47 13.27 2.02
C TRP A 65 -6.47 13.95 2.95
N VAL A 66 -6.94 14.88 3.78
CA VAL A 66 -6.11 15.61 4.74
C VAL A 66 -5.53 14.64 5.78
N GLU A 67 -6.36 13.75 6.32
CA GLU A 67 -5.92 12.77 7.31
C GLU A 67 -5.04 11.68 6.67
N CYS A 68 -5.34 11.29 5.42
CA CYS A 68 -4.46 10.40 4.65
C CYS A 68 -3.08 11.03 4.44
N ASN A 69 -3.01 12.31 4.05
CA ASN A 69 -1.74 13.01 3.88
C ASN A 69 -0.96 13.11 5.21
N LYS A 70 -1.65 13.41 6.33
CA LYS A 70 -1.03 13.39 7.66
C LYS A 70 -0.47 12.02 7.99
N LEU A 71 -1.22 10.94 7.75
CA LEU A 71 -0.75 9.57 7.97
C LEU A 71 0.54 9.28 7.19
N LEU A 72 0.56 9.58 5.88
CA LEU A 72 1.73 9.37 5.02
C LEU A 72 2.93 10.21 5.48
N THR A 73 2.68 11.41 6.01
CA THR A 73 3.71 12.29 6.55
C THR A 73 4.26 11.77 7.88
N SER A 74 3.39 11.36 8.81
CA SER A 74 3.77 10.74 10.08
C SER A 74 4.51 9.42 9.91
N ALA A 75 4.20 8.66 8.86
CA ALA A 75 4.95 7.46 8.46
C ALA A 75 6.31 7.77 7.82
N GLY A 76 6.63 9.05 7.56
CA GLY A 76 7.85 9.50 6.92
C GLY A 76 7.94 9.17 5.42
N LEU A 77 6.82 8.78 4.79
CA LEU A 77 6.71 8.57 3.35
C LEU A 77 6.65 9.89 2.59
N LEU A 78 5.97 10.87 3.18
CA LEU A 78 6.01 12.27 2.77
C LEU A 78 6.72 13.10 3.85
N LYS A 79 7.38 14.17 3.44
CA LYS A 79 8.03 15.15 4.32
C LYS A 79 7.59 16.54 3.88
N ALA A 80 7.58 17.50 4.81
CA ALA A 80 7.54 18.90 4.41
C ALA A 80 8.79 19.19 3.56
N GLY A 81 8.62 19.59 2.32
CA GLY A 81 9.75 19.95 1.48
C GLY A 81 10.25 21.36 1.76
N PRO A 82 11.39 21.73 1.17
CA PRO A 82 11.91 23.08 1.28
C PRO A 82 10.90 24.07 0.73
N THR A 83 10.71 25.19 1.44
CA THR A 83 9.79 26.26 1.06
C THR A 83 10.28 26.92 -0.23
N THR A 84 9.79 26.48 -1.39
CA THR A 84 9.97 27.18 -2.65
C THR A 84 8.77 28.10 -2.87
N GLN A 85 9.01 29.40 -2.95
CA GLN A 85 7.98 30.43 -3.18
C GLN A 85 6.85 30.47 -2.12
N GLY A 86 7.17 30.24 -0.85
CA GLY A 86 6.21 30.40 0.25
C GLY A 86 5.17 29.28 0.36
N ARG A 87 5.35 28.16 -0.35
CA ARG A 87 4.57 26.93 -0.15
C ARG A 87 5.52 25.79 0.18
N ASP A 88 5.21 25.04 1.24
CA ASP A 88 5.89 23.80 1.56
C ASP A 88 5.40 22.74 0.57
N ALA A 89 6.10 22.56 -0.54
CA ALA A 89 5.82 21.46 -1.47
C ALA A 89 6.25 20.16 -0.78
N PRO A 90 5.36 19.21 -0.46
CA PRO A 90 5.77 17.98 0.20
C PRO A 90 6.77 17.21 -0.67
N CYS A 91 7.85 16.72 -0.04
CA CYS A 91 8.85 15.92 -0.70
C CYS A 91 8.75 14.47 -0.28
N VAL A 92 9.00 13.56 -1.21
CA VAL A 92 8.97 12.13 -0.93
C VAL A 92 10.13 11.74 -0.02
N GLY A 93 9.82 11.07 1.09
CA GLY A 93 10.78 10.42 1.97
C GLY A 93 11.42 9.21 1.28
N ARG A 94 12.37 9.47 0.38
CA ARG A 94 12.95 8.49 -0.57
C ARG A 94 13.29 7.14 0.06
N ASP A 95 13.97 7.13 1.21
CA ASP A 95 14.41 5.87 1.82
C ASP A 95 13.26 5.08 2.46
N ARG A 96 12.32 5.77 3.11
CA ARG A 96 11.12 5.13 3.67
C ARG A 96 10.21 4.59 2.56
N LEU A 97 10.00 5.36 1.50
CA LEU A 97 9.23 4.91 0.34
C LEU A 97 9.89 3.70 -0.33
N LYS A 98 11.20 3.76 -0.59
CA LYS A 98 11.96 2.66 -1.17
C LYS A 98 11.86 1.39 -0.32
N ALA A 99 12.01 1.50 1.00
CA ALA A 99 11.87 0.37 1.92
C ALA A 99 10.45 -0.24 1.83
N MET A 100 9.40 0.58 1.85
CA MET A 100 8.02 0.10 1.69
C MET A 100 7.79 -0.58 0.32
N LEU A 101 8.32 -0.01 -0.77
CA LEU A 101 8.19 -0.58 -2.12
C LEU A 101 8.90 -1.94 -2.22
N VAL A 102 10.10 -2.06 -1.66
CA VAL A 102 10.86 -3.32 -1.62
C VAL A 102 10.10 -4.38 -0.81
N LEU A 103 9.60 -4.02 0.38
CA LEU A 103 8.79 -4.94 1.19
C LEU A 103 7.53 -5.39 0.46
N THR A 104 6.83 -4.45 -0.21
CA THR A 104 5.64 -4.76 -1.01
C THR A 104 5.97 -5.72 -2.16
N ALA A 105 7.09 -5.51 -2.85
CA ALA A 105 7.52 -6.37 -3.94
C ALA A 105 7.90 -7.78 -3.45
N ILE A 106 8.66 -7.89 -2.35
CA ILE A 106 9.02 -9.18 -1.74
C ILE A 106 7.77 -9.93 -1.27
N HIS A 107 6.86 -9.23 -0.60
CA HIS A 107 5.55 -9.78 -0.22
C HIS A 107 4.80 -10.35 -1.43
N ASP A 108 4.74 -9.61 -2.54
CA ASP A 108 4.05 -10.08 -3.75
C ASP A 108 4.78 -11.23 -4.46
N VAL A 109 6.11 -11.36 -4.35
CA VAL A 109 6.85 -12.53 -4.85
C VAL A 109 6.37 -13.82 -4.19
N MET A 110 5.96 -13.76 -2.92
CA MET A 110 5.43 -14.93 -2.19
C MET A 110 4.07 -15.40 -2.71
N LYS A 111 3.44 -14.69 -3.65
CA LYS A 111 2.25 -15.17 -4.38
C LYS A 111 2.60 -16.23 -5.43
N ASN A 112 3.87 -16.36 -5.80
CA ASN A 112 4.31 -17.45 -6.66
C ASN A 112 4.40 -18.74 -5.84
N GLU A 113 3.46 -19.66 -6.06
CA GLU A 113 3.39 -20.93 -5.32
C GLU A 113 4.68 -21.76 -5.41
N ALA A 114 5.47 -21.61 -6.47
CA ALA A 114 6.75 -22.31 -6.63
C ALA A 114 7.83 -21.82 -5.64
N LEU A 115 7.64 -20.64 -5.04
CA LEU A 115 8.55 -20.05 -4.04
C LEU A 115 8.02 -20.19 -2.61
N CYS A 116 6.84 -20.78 -2.42
CA CYS A 116 6.27 -21.00 -1.10
C CYS A 116 7.13 -21.97 -0.27
N PRO A 117 7.47 -21.62 0.98
CA PRO A 117 8.32 -22.45 1.82
C PRO A 117 7.56 -23.67 2.35
N VAL A 118 8.32 -24.71 2.68
CA VAL A 118 7.84 -25.88 3.42
C VAL A 118 8.27 -25.74 4.88
N VAL A 119 7.36 -26.05 5.81
CA VAL A 119 7.68 -26.08 7.25
C VAL A 119 8.72 -27.18 7.50
N GLN A 120 9.91 -26.80 7.98
CA GLN A 120 10.97 -27.73 8.33
C GLN A 120 10.71 -28.37 9.70
N ALA A 121 11.26 -29.57 9.93
CA ALA A 121 11.04 -30.34 11.15
C ALA A 121 11.29 -29.55 12.44
N ASN A 122 12.37 -28.79 12.49
CA ASN A 122 12.77 -28.03 13.68
C ASN A 122 11.99 -26.72 13.88
N HIS A 123 11.10 -26.36 12.96
CA HIS A 123 10.30 -25.13 12.99
C HIS A 123 8.80 -25.41 13.17
N GLY A 124 8.41 -26.69 13.27
CA GLY A 124 7.01 -27.11 13.34
C GLY A 124 6.47 -27.21 14.77
N PRO A 125 5.17 -26.89 14.98
CA PRO A 125 4.24 -26.25 14.05
C PRO A 125 4.50 -24.75 13.92
N PHE A 126 4.21 -24.18 12.73
CA PHE A 126 4.25 -22.75 12.48
C PHE A 126 2.85 -22.23 12.12
N CYS A 127 2.28 -21.38 12.98
CA CYS A 127 0.87 -21.00 12.92
C CYS A 127 -0.04 -22.24 12.80
N ASN A 128 -0.76 -22.41 11.69
CA ASN A 128 -1.65 -23.54 11.43
C ASN A 128 -1.03 -24.61 10.50
N TYR A 129 0.25 -24.48 10.16
CA TYR A 129 0.96 -25.41 9.28
C TYR A 129 1.83 -26.38 10.09
N ARG A 130 1.73 -27.66 9.73
CA ARG A 130 2.54 -28.74 10.29
C ARG A 130 3.84 -28.90 9.52
N GLU A 131 4.81 -29.58 10.12
CA GLU A 131 6.00 -30.06 9.44
C GLU A 131 5.67 -30.71 8.08
N GLY A 132 6.47 -30.41 7.06
CA GLY A 132 6.33 -30.94 5.71
C GLY A 132 5.21 -30.29 4.88
N GLN A 133 4.41 -29.39 5.45
CA GLN A 133 3.37 -28.67 4.70
C GLN A 133 3.94 -27.43 4.01
N VAL A 134 3.47 -27.19 2.78
CA VAL A 134 3.74 -25.95 2.02
C VAL A 134 2.86 -24.83 2.57
N ILE A 135 3.47 -23.68 2.89
CA ILE A 135 2.76 -22.47 3.32
C ILE A 135 2.28 -21.71 2.08
N ARG A 136 1.02 -21.91 1.68
CA ARG A 136 0.40 -21.25 0.51
C ARG A 136 -0.15 -19.86 0.79
N ASP A 137 -0.40 -19.52 2.05
CA ASP A 137 -0.79 -18.16 2.43
C ASP A 137 0.47 -17.28 2.37
N HIS A 138 0.51 -16.34 1.41
CA HIS A 138 1.71 -15.54 1.09
C HIS A 138 2.16 -14.64 2.25
N ASP A 139 1.22 -14.17 3.07
CA ASP A 139 1.51 -13.40 4.28
C ASP A 139 2.31 -14.27 5.27
N ILE A 140 1.80 -15.47 5.54
CA ILE A 140 2.41 -16.45 6.46
C ILE A 140 3.72 -16.99 5.88
N ALA A 141 3.80 -17.14 4.56
CA ALA A 141 4.98 -17.63 3.87
C ALA A 141 6.16 -16.66 4.06
N LEU A 142 5.93 -15.35 3.88
CA LEU A 142 6.97 -14.36 4.12
C LEU A 142 7.36 -14.29 5.60
N ASP A 143 6.39 -14.32 6.52
CA ASP A 143 6.67 -14.31 7.96
C ASP A 143 7.53 -15.51 8.41
N TYR A 144 7.25 -16.70 7.87
CA TYR A 144 8.06 -17.89 8.11
C TYR A 144 9.52 -17.69 7.64
N VAL A 145 9.69 -17.14 6.44
CA VAL A 145 11.01 -16.84 5.88
C VAL A 145 11.75 -15.81 6.73
N LEU A 146 11.10 -14.72 7.11
CA LEU A 146 11.69 -13.68 7.97
C LEU A 146 11.97 -14.17 9.40
N SER A 147 11.29 -15.23 9.86
CA SER A 147 11.46 -15.79 11.20
C SER A 147 12.59 -16.79 11.32
N TYR A 148 12.78 -17.65 10.32
CA TYR A 148 13.79 -18.73 10.38
C TYR A 148 14.94 -18.55 9.39
N PHE A 149 14.74 -17.76 8.35
CA PHE A 149 15.69 -17.58 7.26
C PHE A 149 15.99 -16.09 7.02
N GLY A 150 15.88 -15.23 8.04
CA GLY A 150 16.10 -13.79 7.94
C GLY A 150 17.42 -13.42 7.25
N GLY A 151 18.46 -14.22 7.43
CA GLY A 151 19.78 -14.06 6.80
C GLY A 151 19.78 -14.13 5.26
N ILE A 152 18.73 -14.65 4.60
CA ILE A 152 18.61 -14.56 3.14
C ILE A 152 18.29 -13.13 2.67
N PHE A 153 17.84 -12.28 3.60
CA PHE A 153 17.63 -10.86 3.40
C PHE A 153 18.61 -10.08 4.30
N PRO A 154 19.86 -9.87 3.87
CA PRO A 154 20.87 -9.19 4.69
C PRO A 154 20.44 -7.81 5.18
N SER A 155 19.63 -7.10 4.39
CA SER A 155 19.05 -5.80 4.75
C SER A 155 18.00 -5.87 5.86
N TYR A 156 17.33 -7.01 6.03
CA TYR A 156 16.40 -7.27 7.13
C TYR A 156 17.15 -7.82 8.35
N ASP A 157 18.07 -8.76 8.15
CA ASP A 157 18.89 -9.35 9.22
C ASP A 157 19.76 -8.30 9.93
N GLY A 158 20.24 -7.30 9.19
CA GLY A 158 20.99 -6.17 9.73
C GLY A 158 20.15 -5.11 10.47
N LEU A 159 18.82 -5.25 10.54
CA LEU A 159 17.97 -4.36 11.33
C LEU A 159 18.04 -4.71 12.83
N ASP A 160 17.85 -3.70 13.68
CA ASP A 160 17.61 -3.93 15.10
C ASP A 160 16.30 -4.71 15.34
N GLN A 161 16.18 -5.34 16.51
CA GLN A 161 15.04 -6.21 16.82
C GLN A 161 13.67 -5.50 16.75
N ASP A 162 13.60 -4.21 17.09
CA ASP A 162 12.35 -3.47 17.04
C ASP A 162 11.94 -3.16 15.60
N SER A 163 12.91 -2.79 14.76
CA SER A 163 12.70 -2.65 13.31
C SER A 163 12.28 -3.97 12.65
N GLN A 164 12.90 -5.10 13.02
CA GLN A 164 12.49 -6.42 12.52
C GLN A 164 11.05 -6.75 12.93
N ARG A 165 10.66 -6.50 14.19
CA ARG A 165 9.29 -6.69 14.68
C ARG A 165 8.28 -5.84 13.90
N LEU A 166 8.62 -4.60 13.58
CA LEU A 166 7.76 -3.73 12.76
C LEU A 166 7.57 -4.30 11.35
N VAL A 167 8.64 -4.80 10.73
CA VAL A 167 8.55 -5.44 9.41
C VAL A 167 7.66 -6.69 9.47
N LYS A 168 7.85 -7.56 10.48
CA LYS A 168 6.98 -8.74 10.67
C LYS A 168 5.53 -8.36 10.91
N PHE A 169 5.28 -7.32 11.71
CA PHE A 169 3.94 -6.80 11.94
C PHE A 169 3.23 -6.42 10.64
N THR A 170 3.94 -5.82 9.68
CA THR A 170 3.36 -5.49 8.36
C THR A 170 3.03 -6.71 7.49
N GLN A 171 3.63 -7.87 7.77
CA GLN A 171 3.31 -9.14 7.09
C GLN A 171 2.22 -9.95 7.81
N GLY A 172 1.80 -9.53 9.01
CA GLY A 172 0.62 -10.10 9.64
C GLY A 172 -0.63 -9.81 8.81
N LYS A 173 -1.71 -10.59 8.98
CA LYS A 173 -3.03 -10.27 8.42
C LYS A 173 -3.51 -8.93 8.97
N MET A 174 -3.11 -7.83 8.34
CA MET A 174 -3.45 -6.49 8.79
C MET A 174 -4.94 -6.16 8.60
N GLY A 175 -5.73 -7.08 8.01
CA GLY A 175 -7.15 -6.86 7.71
C GLY A 175 -7.37 -5.64 6.82
N PHE A 176 -6.31 -5.13 6.19
CA PHE A 176 -6.26 -3.88 5.48
C PHE A 176 -5.38 -4.08 4.24
N ASN A 177 -5.99 -3.95 3.06
CA ASN A 177 -5.32 -4.09 1.78
C ASN A 177 -5.35 -2.71 1.09
N ASN A 178 -4.19 -2.14 0.76
CA ASN A 178 -4.11 -0.86 0.05
C ASN A 178 -4.84 -0.91 -1.31
N GLY A 179 -4.98 -2.10 -1.91
CA GLY A 179 -5.80 -2.33 -3.10
C GLY A 179 -7.30 -2.15 -2.88
N TRP A 180 -7.82 -2.16 -1.64
CA TRP A 180 -9.20 -1.77 -1.35
C TRP A 180 -9.48 -0.30 -1.59
N LEU A 181 -8.44 0.54 -1.62
CA LEU A 181 -8.59 1.94 -2.00
C LEU A 181 -8.69 2.10 -3.53
N VAL A 182 -8.26 1.09 -4.31
CA VAL A 182 -8.36 1.07 -5.77
C VAL A 182 -9.59 0.25 -6.13
N GLN A 183 -10.77 0.88 -6.13
CA GLN A 183 -12.02 0.30 -6.65
C GLN A 183 -12.38 0.88 -8.01
#